data_AF-A0A938IZB6-F1
#
_entry.id   AF-A0A938IZB6-F1
#
_cell.length_a   1.000
_cell.length_b   1.000
_cell.length_c   1.000
_cell.angle_alpha   90.00
_cell.angle_beta   90.00
_cell.angle_gamma   90.00
#
_symmetry.space_group_name_H-M   'P 1'
#
loop_
_entity.id
_entity.type
_entity.pdbx_description
1 polymer ?
#
loop_
_entity_poly.entity_id
_entity_poly.type
_entity_poly.pdbx_seq_one_letter_code
_entity_poly.pdbx_strand_id
1 'polypeptide(L)' 'MDVTPQELRDIEIRESFRGYHRDVVDELLERAAATIEHLEHQIRILQERLASQPAARREREREP' A
#
# COMPACT_ATOMS: atom_id res chain seq x y z
N MET A 1 2.79 -1.17 -15.26
CA MET A 1 1.69 -0.37 -14.73
C MET A 1 1.45 -0.90 -13.34
N ASP A 2 1.59 -0.06 -12.33
CA ASP A 2 1.40 -0.48 -10.94
C ASP A 2 -0.09 -0.60 -10.67
N VAL A 3 -0.49 -1.68 -9.98
CA VAL A 3 -1.87 -1.92 -9.61
C VAL A 3 -2.19 -1.13 -8.35
N THR A 4 -3.24 -0.33 -8.39
CA THR A 4 -3.67 0.47 -7.22
C THR A 4 -4.77 -0.22 -6.42
N PRO A 5 -4.95 0.09 -5.13
CA PRO A 5 -6.07 -0.42 -4.34
C PRO A 5 -7.43 -0.08 -4.96
N GLN A 6 -7.55 1.13 -5.51
CA GLN A 6 -8.78 1.60 -6.14
C GLN A 6 -9.08 0.79 -7.42
N GLU A 7 -8.07 0.56 -8.25
CA GLU A 7 -8.21 -0.27 -9.45
C GLU A 7 -8.67 -1.69 -9.11
N LEU A 8 -8.16 -2.30 -8.04
CA LEU A 8 -8.59 -3.63 -7.60
C LEU A 8 -10.06 -3.67 -7.15
N ARG A 9 -10.61 -2.57 -6.63
CA ARG A 9 -12.02 -2.49 -6.19
C ARG A 9 -12.98 -2.13 -7.31
N ASP A 10 -12.50 -1.36 -8.29
CA ASP A 10 -13.34 -0.85 -9.38
C ASP A 10 -13.35 -1.78 -10.61
N ILE A 11 -12.43 -2.75 -10.67
CA ILE A 11 -12.32 -3.64 -11.83
C ILE A 11 -13.51 -4.60 -11.95
N GLU A 12 -14.20 -4.53 -13.08
CA GLU A 12 -15.22 -5.51 -13.44
C GLU A 12 -14.61 -6.67 -14.22
N ILE A 13 -14.54 -7.85 -13.58
CA ILE A 13 -14.06 -9.07 -14.23
C ILE A 13 -15.24 -9.78 -14.89
N ARG A 14 -15.13 -10.00 -16.20
CA ARG A 14 -16.16 -10.70 -16.98
C ARG A 14 -16.23 -12.17 -16.60
N GLU A 15 -17.44 -12.65 -16.31
CA GLU A 15 -17.69 -14.07 -16.11
C GLU A 15 -17.55 -14.85 -17.42
N SER A 16 -17.05 -16.09 -17.30
CA SER A 16 -16.88 -17.01 -18.42
C SER A 16 -17.42 -18.40 -18.05
N PHE A 17 -17.80 -19.18 -19.07
CA PHE A 17 -18.36 -20.53 -18.89
C PHE A 17 -17.43 -21.49 -18.11
N ARG A 18 -16.13 -21.21 -18.11
CA ARG A 18 -15.13 -21.83 -17.22
C ARG A 18 -14.21 -20.75 -16.67
N GLY A 19 -14.33 -20.49 -15.38
CA GLY A 19 -13.54 -19.48 -14.69
C GLY A 19 -13.56 -19.69 -13.18
N TYR A 20 -12.86 -18.82 -12.48
CA TYR A 20 -12.92 -18.77 -11.01
C TYR A 20 -14.29 -18.26 -10.55
N HIS A 21 -14.72 -18.70 -9.36
CA HIS A 21 -15.93 -18.18 -8.73
C HIS A 21 -15.76 -16.69 -8.44
N ARG A 22 -16.70 -15.89 -8.93
CA ARG A 22 -16.66 -14.44 -8.80
C ARG A 22 -16.49 -13.98 -7.36
N ASP A 23 -17.29 -14.49 -6.44
CA ASP A 23 -17.22 -14.13 -5.02
C ASP A 23 -15.83 -14.36 -4.40
N VAL A 24 -15.15 -15.45 -4.80
CA VAL A 24 -13.80 -15.77 -4.32
C VAL A 24 -12.77 -14.81 -4.90
N VAL A 25 -12.93 -14.42 -6.17
CA VAL A 25 -12.07 -13.43 -6.81
C VAL A 25 -12.28 -12.06 -6.18
N ASP A 26 -13.53 -11.65 -5.97
CA ASP A 26 -13.89 -10.37 -5.36
C ASP A 26 -13.32 -10.26 -3.93
N GLU A 27 -13.43 -11.33 -3.12
CA GLU A 27 -12.82 -11.38 -1.78
C GLU A 27 -11.29 -11.24 -1.85
N LEU A 28 -10.65 -11.91 -2.81
CA LEU A 28 -9.20 -11.83 -3.00
C LEU A 28 -8.76 -10.42 -3.41
N LEU A 29 -9.49 -9.77 -4.31
CA LEU A 29 -9.20 -8.41 -4.78
C LEU A 29 -9.35 -7.39 -3.65
N GLU A 30 -10.40 -7.50 -2.83
CA GLU A 30 -10.57 -6.63 -1.65
C GLU A 30 -9.42 -6.80 -0.65
N ARG A 31 -9.04 -8.05 -0.36
CA ARG A 31 -7.89 -8.33 0.52
C ARG A 31 -6.57 -7.83 -0.05
N ALA A 32 -6.38 -7.92 -1.36
CA ALA A 32 -5.20 -7.38 -2.04
C ALA A 32 -5.18 -5.84 -1.94
N ALA A 33 -6.31 -5.18 -2.18
CA ALA A 33 -6.44 -3.72 -2.04
C ALA A 33 -6.09 -3.27 -0.62
N ALA A 34 -6.68 -3.90 0.40
CA ALA A 34 -6.41 -3.60 1.80
C ALA A 34 -4.93 -3.82 2.18
N THR A 35 -4.29 -4.85 1.61
CA THR A 35 -2.86 -5.13 1.84
C THR A 35 -1.98 -4.03 1.25
N ILE A 36 -2.29 -3.58 0.03
CA ILE A 36 -1.53 -2.50 -0.63
C ILE A 36 -1.67 -1.21 0.18
N GLU A 37 -2.89 -0.82 0.58
CA GLU A 37 -3.12 0.36 1.42
C GLU A 37 -2.32 0.31 2.74
N HIS A 38 -2.28 -0.87 3.35
CA HIS A 38 -1.53 -1.09 4.58
C HIS A 38 -0.02 -0.92 4.38
N LEU A 39 0.52 -1.44 3.28
CA LEU A 39 1.94 -1.31 2.94
C LEU A 39 2.31 0.14 2.57
N GLU A 40 1.50 0.82 1.77
CA GLU A 40 1.69 2.23 1.43
C GLU A 40 1.68 3.12 2.68
N HIS A 41 0.77 2.86 3.61
CA HIS A 41 0.72 3.55 4.88
C HIS A 41 1.99 3.32 5.73
N GLN A 42 2.47 2.08 5.81
CA GLN A 42 3.73 1.77 6.50
C GLN A 42 4.94 2.46 5.87
N ILE A 43 5.03 2.45 4.54
CA ILE A 43 6.10 3.11 3.80
C ILE A 43 6.09 4.61 4.10
N ARG A 44 4.92 5.25 4.08
CA ARG A 44 4.76 6.67 4.42
C ARG A 44 5.28 6.98 5.83
N ILE A 45 4.87 6.20 6.83
CA ILE A 45 5.34 6.36 8.22
C ILE A 45 6.87 6.22 8.31
N LEU A 46 7.45 5.23 7.63
CA LEU A 46 8.90 5.02 7.65
C LEU A 46 9.66 6.17 6.97
N GLN A 47 9.12 6.69 5.87
CA GLN A 47 9.69 7.85 5.17
C GLN A 47 9.64 9.11 6.04
N GLU A 48 8.52 9.39 6.71
CA GLU A 48 8.37 10.51 7.65
C GLU A 48 9.37 10.40 8.83
N ARG A 49 9.56 9.20 9.37
CA ARG A 49 10.55 8.94 10.43
C ARG A 49 11.98 9.17 9.94
N LEU A 50 12.31 8.75 8.72
CA LEU A 50 13.65 8.97 8.16
C LEU A 50 13.89 10.46 7.88
N ALA A 51 12.88 11.16 7.34
CA ALA A 51 12.96 12.59 7.03
C ALA A 51 13.08 13.48 8.28
N SER A 52 12.59 13.02 9.43
CA SER A 52 12.69 13.73 10.73
C SER A 52 13.99 13.46 11.49
N GLN A 53 14.82 12.47 11.08
CA GLN A 53 16.09 12.14 11.72
C GLN A 53 17.35 13.00 11.38
N PRO A 54 17.43 13.86 10.34
CA PRO A 54 18.68 14.56 10.02
C PRO A 54 18.95 15.86 10.83
N ALA A 55 18.01 16.35 11.64
CA ALA A 55 18.21 17.57 12.46
C ALA A 55 18.80 17.28 13.85
N ALA A 56 18.32 16.24 14.53
CA ALA A 56 18.67 15.96 15.93
C ALA A 56 20.12 15.45 16.14
N ARG A 57 20.83 15.06 15.08
CA ARG A 57 22.27 14.68 15.16
C ARG A 57 23.19 15.88 14.95
N ARG A 58 22.80 16.84 14.11
CA ARG A 58 23.60 18.04 13.82
C ARG A 58 23.58 19.07 14.94
N GLU A 59 22.53 19.10 15.75
CA GLU A 59 22.43 19.97 16.94
C GLU A 59 23.28 19.44 18.10
N ARG A 60 23.35 18.11 18.29
CA ARG A 60 24.22 17.47 19.31
C ARG A 60 25.71 17.56 19.02
N GLU A 61 26.09 17.68 17.74
CA GLU A 61 27.49 17.89 17.31
C GLU A 61 27.88 19.39 17.31
N ARG A 62 26.94 20.30 17.59
CA ARG A 62 27.15 21.77 17.59
C ARG A 62 27.25 22.40 18.97
N GLU A 63 27.10 21.65 20.04
CA GLU A 63 27.26 22.16 21.41
C GLU A 63 28.69 21.84 21.91
N PRO A 64 29.55 22.86 22.12
CA PRO A 64 30.95 22.71 22.53
C PRO A 64 31.15 22.40 24.02
#